data_AF-A0A2S9YI57-F1
#
_entry.id   AF-A0A2S9YI57-F1
#
_cell.length_a   1.000
_cell.length_b   1.000
_cell.length_c   1.000
_cell.angle_alpha   90.00
_cell.angle_beta   90.00
_cell.angle_gamma   90.00
#
_symmetry.space_group_name_H-M   'P 1'
#
loop_
_entity.id
_entity.type
_entity.pdbx_description
1 polymer ?
#
loop_
_entity_poly.entity_id
_entity_poly.type
_entity_poly.pdbx_seq_one_letter_code
_entity_poly.pdbx_strand_id
1 'polypeptide(L)' 'MSLDDDERRRLAEAVRRACLEAAEAAYEQGGFSGLCAQGRWELALDAMRSTPLDTIVTPSSSTARKPD' A
#
# COMPACT_ATOMS: atom_id res chain seq x y z
N MET A 1 -14.67 -14.08 13.55
CA MET A 1 -15.34 -12.82 13.18
C MET A 1 -15.19 -12.69 11.67
N SER A 2 -16.30 -12.72 10.91
CA SER A 2 -16.23 -12.54 9.44
C SER A 2 -16.25 -11.04 9.15
N LEU A 3 -15.29 -10.55 8.37
CA LEU A 3 -15.37 -9.20 7.77
C LEU A 3 -16.58 -9.15 6.85
N ASP A 4 -17.35 -8.07 6.90
CA ASP A 4 -18.37 -7.80 5.89
C ASP A 4 -17.71 -7.39 4.55
N ASP A 5 -18.47 -7.42 3.47
CA ASP A 5 -17.93 -7.17 2.13
C ASP A 5 -17.39 -5.74 1.96
N ASP A 6 -17.94 -4.77 2.70
CA ASP A 6 -17.49 -3.38 2.69
C ASP A 6 -16.13 -3.23 3.38
N GLU A 7 -15.92 -3.90 4.53
CA GLU A 7 -14.65 -3.91 5.22
C GLU A 7 -13.57 -4.61 4.40
N ARG A 8 -13.91 -5.72 3.72
CA ARG A 8 -13.00 -6.38 2.76
C ARG A 8 -12.64 -5.46 1.60
N ARG A 9 -13.61 -4.72 1.06
CA ARG A 9 -13.36 -3.77 -0.02
C ARG A 9 -12.45 -2.63 0.42
N ARG A 10 -12.71 -2.04 1.58
CA ARG A 10 -11.86 -0.97 2.15
C ARG A 10 -10.43 -1.46 2.36
N LEU A 11 -10.27 -2.68 2.86
CA LEU A 11 -8.95 -3.27 3.04
C LEU A 11 -8.23 -3.48 1.70
N ALA A 12 -8.92 -4.01 0.70
CA ALA A 12 -8.35 -4.20 -0.64
C ALA A 12 -7.94 -2.86 -1.28
N GLU A 13 -8.75 -1.81 -1.11
CA GLU A 13 -8.44 -0.45 -1.57
C GLU A 13 -7.22 0.14 -0.84
N ALA A 14 -7.09 -0.09 0.47
CA ALA A 14 -5.94 0.33 1.26
C ALA A 14 -4.64 -0.37 0.79
N VAL A 15 -4.69 -1.68 0.57
CA VAL A 15 -3.57 -2.45 0.02
C VAL A 15 -3.18 -1.94 -1.37
N ARG A 16 -4.18 -1.73 -2.26
CA ARG A 16 -3.92 -1.20 -3.60
C ARG A 16 -3.22 0.16 -3.55
N ARG A 17 -3.70 1.05 -2.68
CA ARG A 17 -3.13 2.38 -2.50
C ARG A 17 -1.68 2.32 -2.03
N ALA A 18 -1.40 1.52 -1.01
CA ALA A 18 -0.03 1.38 -0.49
C ALA A 18 0.96 0.85 -1.53
N CYS A 19 0.55 -0.13 -2.36
CA CYS A 19 1.40 -0.61 -3.44
C CYS A 19 1.69 0.49 -4.48
N LEU A 20 0.67 1.26 -4.87
CA LEU A 20 0.85 2.37 -5.83
C LEU A 20 1.78 3.45 -5.28
N GLU A 21 1.57 3.86 -4.02
CA GLU A 21 2.41 4.85 -3.35
C GLU A 21 3.87 4.37 -3.24
N ALA A 22 4.10 3.11 -2.90
CA ALA A 22 5.43 2.52 -2.86
C ALA A 22 6.11 2.50 -4.25
N ALA A 23 5.36 2.15 -5.30
CA ALA A 23 5.86 2.11 -6.67
C ALA A 23 6.26 3.51 -7.17
N GLU A 24 5.39 4.50 -6.97
CA GLU A 24 5.60 5.89 -7.38
C GLU A 24 6.84 6.48 -6.71
N ALA A 25 6.93 6.36 -5.38
CA ALA A 25 8.07 6.86 -4.60
C ALA A 25 9.40 6.22 -5.05
N ALA A 26 9.41 4.90 -5.27
CA ALA A 26 10.58 4.19 -5.73
C ALA A 26 10.99 4.57 -7.16
N TYR A 27 10.03 4.77 -8.06
CA TYR A 27 10.30 5.23 -9.43
C TYR A 27 10.95 6.62 -9.44
N GLU A 28 10.40 7.55 -8.65
CA GLU A 28 10.95 8.91 -8.49
C GLU A 28 12.35 8.88 -7.86
N GLN A 29 12.54 8.10 -6.79
CA GLN A 29 13.85 7.89 -6.17
C GLN A 29 14.87 7.32 -7.16
N GLY A 30 14.48 6.34 -7.98
CA GLY A 30 15.33 5.81 -9.04
C GLY A 30 15.72 6.90 -10.04
N GLY A 31 14.82 7.84 -10.32
CA GLY A 31 15.11 9.02 -11.12
C GLY A 31 16.14 9.96 -10.49
N PHE A 32 15.98 10.29 -9.22
CA PHE A 32 16.97 11.09 -8.47
C PHE A 32 18.34 10.39 -8.37
N SER A 33 18.34 9.06 -8.36
CA SER A 33 19.56 8.24 -8.31
C SER A 33 20.22 8.03 -9.68
N GLY A 34 19.66 8.61 -10.76
CA GLY A 34 20.21 8.51 -12.11
C GLY A 34 19.94 7.19 -12.83
N LEU A 35 19.00 6.37 -12.36
CA LEU A 35 18.62 5.13 -13.05
C LEU A 35 17.93 5.44 -14.38
N CYS A 36 18.15 4.56 -15.36
CA CYS A 36 17.39 4.54 -16.60
C CYS A 36 15.93 4.10 -16.35
N ALA A 37 15.06 4.23 -17.35
CA ALA A 37 13.64 3.89 -17.22
C ALA A 37 13.39 2.44 -16.75
N GLN A 38 14.15 1.47 -17.28
CA GLN A 38 14.06 0.07 -16.86
C GLN A 38 14.48 -0.11 -15.39
N GLY A 39 15.59 0.51 -14.98
CA GLY A 39 16.05 0.43 -13.60
C GLY A 39 15.07 1.06 -12.60
N ARG A 40 14.41 2.16 -12.98
CA ARG A 40 13.33 2.76 -12.18
C ARG A 40 12.12 1.83 -12.07
N TRP A 41 11.76 1.17 -13.16
CA TRP A 41 10.66 0.20 -13.19
C TRP A 41 10.94 -1.02 -12.29
N GLU A 42 12.14 -1.58 -12.37
CA GLU A 42 12.55 -2.70 -11.51
C GLU A 42 12.53 -2.29 -10.02
N LEU A 43 13.03 -1.09 -9.70
CA LEU A 43 12.99 -0.56 -8.34
C LEU A 43 11.55 -0.36 -7.84
N ALA A 44 10.65 0.14 -8.68
CA ALA A 44 9.22 0.29 -8.36
C ALA A 44 8.53 -1.07 -8.12
N LEU A 45 8.85 -2.09 -8.93
CA LEU A 45 8.34 -3.44 -8.74
C LEU A 45 8.81 -4.05 -7.42
N ASP A 46 10.09 -3.89 -7.08
CA ASP A 46 10.65 -4.41 -5.84
C ASP A 46 10.08 -3.70 -4.61
N ALA A 47 9.81 -2.39 -4.70
CA ALA A 47 9.11 -1.64 -3.66
C ALA A 47 7.68 -2.17 -3.45
N MET A 48 6.91 -2.41 -4.53
CA MET A 48 5.59 -3.02 -4.43
C MET A 48 5.63 -4.38 -3.74
N ARG A 49 6.55 -5.27 -4.15
CA ARG A 49 6.73 -6.61 -3.57
C ARG A 49 7.10 -6.56 -2.09
N SER A 50 7.78 -5.50 -1.67
CA SER A 50 8.25 -5.29 -0.29
C SER A 50 7.29 -4.45 0.55
N THR A 51 6.11 -4.09 0.01
CA THR A 51 5.10 -3.31 0.74
C THR A 51 4.67 -4.08 2.00
N PRO A 52 4.81 -3.51 3.21
CA PRO A 52 4.55 -4.22 4.46
C PRO A 52 3.04 -4.38 4.69
N LEU A 53 2.44 -5.43 4.11
CA LEU A 53 0.99 -5.66 4.19
C LEU A 53 0.49 -5.83 5.62
N ASP A 54 1.30 -6.40 6.51
CA ASP A 54 0.95 -6.61 7.92
C ASP A 54 0.57 -5.31 8.64
N THR A 55 1.20 -4.19 8.29
CA THR A 55 0.88 -2.87 8.89
C THR A 55 -0.41 -2.27 8.35
N ILE A 56 -0.86 -2.73 7.18
CA ILE A 56 -2.07 -2.25 6.48
C ILE A 56 -3.28 -3.10 6.88
N VAL A 57 -3.09 -4.41 7.02
CA VAL A 57 -4.17 -5.37 7.36
C VAL A 57 -4.44 -5.45 8.85
N THR A 58 -3.53 -4.96 9.70
CA THR A 58 -3.80 -4.87 11.13
C THR A 58 -4.91 -3.85 11.33
N PRO A 59 -6.10 -4.25 11.81
CA PRO A 59 -7.15 -3.30 12.07
C PRO A 59 -6.63 -2.33 13.13
N SER A 60 -6.43 -1.06 12.76
CA SER A 60 -6.36 0.01 13.74
C SER A 60 -7.69 0.00 14.46
N SER A 61 -7.71 -0.59 15.65
CA SER A 61 -8.83 -0.52 16.57
C SER A 61 -8.94 0.93 17.04
N SER A 62 -9.58 1.79 16.24
CA SER A 62 -9.94 3.13 16.64
C SER A 62 -11.41 3.40 16.34
N THR A 63 -12.23 2.89 17.26
CA THR A 63 -13.37 3.55 17.92
C THR A 63 -13.94 4.81 17.29
N ALA A 64 -15.20 4.70 16.83
CA ALA A 64 -16.32 5.50 17.32
C ALA A 64 -17.65 4.87 16.86
N ARG A 65 -18.15 3.89 17.62
CA ARG A 65 -19.56 3.50 17.56
C ARG A 65 -20.35 4.50 18.41
N LYS A 66 -21.20 5.30 17.78
CA LYS A 66 -22.12 6.24 18.46
C LYS A 66 -23.13 5.41 19.27
N PRO A 67 -23.32 5.65 20.58
CA PRO A 67 -24.36 4.98 21.36
C PRO A 67 -25.74 5.56 21.02
N ASP A 68 -26.77 4.73 21.23
CA ASP A 68 -28.19 4.98 20.92
C ASP A 68 -28.74 6.33 21.44
#